data_AF-A0A814CN02-F1
#
_entry.id   AF-A0A814CN02-F1
#
_cell.length_a   1.000
_cell.length_b   1.000
_cell.length_c   1.000
_cell.angle_alpha   90.00
_cell.angle_beta   90.00
_cell.angle_gamma   90.00
#
_symmetry.space_group_name_H-M   'P 1'
#
loop_
_entity.id
_entity.type
_entity.pdbx_description
1 polymer ?
#
loop_
_entity_poly.entity_id
_entity_poly.type
_entity_poly.pdbx_seq_one_letter_code
_entity_poly.pdbx_strand_id
1 'polypeptide(L)'
;MSKIVHQNDMANCKIFDKLKIKKLINSFKIGDIVLLRTDDVDRGITDAQNILCIIIDKKNDVFQLSCRAGFLDSYIACNSIEKTELVTELNIDFIPKDRKGG
;
A
#
# COMPACT_ATOMS: atom_id res chain seq x y z
N MET A 1 2.23 -31.11 30.16
CA MET A 1 3.41 -30.58 29.45
C MET A 1 3.12 -30.02 28.04
N SER A 2 1.87 -29.97 27.56
CA SER A 2 1.56 -29.59 26.16
C SER A 2 1.27 -28.11 25.87
N LYS A 3 1.18 -27.23 26.89
CA LYS A 3 0.84 -25.81 26.67
C LYS A 3 2.03 -24.93 26.23
N ILE A 4 3.25 -25.33 26.59
CA ILE A 4 4.47 -24.53 26.36
C ILE A 4 4.90 -24.60 24.88
N VAL A 5 4.75 -25.76 24.24
CA VAL A 5 5.13 -25.95 22.82
C VAL A 5 4.25 -25.11 21.90
N HIS A 6 2.92 -25.17 22.09
CA HIS A 6 1.99 -24.38 21.27
C HIS A 6 2.12 -22.86 21.41
N GLN A 7 2.48 -22.35 22.61
CA GLN A 7 2.70 -20.92 22.79
C GLN A 7 3.99 -20.44 22.11
N ASN A 8 5.05 -21.26 22.14
CA ASN A 8 6.32 -20.95 21.47
C ASN A 8 6.17 -20.95 19.95
N ASP A 9 5.42 -21.90 19.38
CA ASP A 9 5.16 -21.95 17.94
C ASP A 9 4.36 -20.73 17.48
N MET A 10 3.31 -20.36 18.21
CA MET A 10 2.48 -19.20 17.85
C MET A 10 3.21 -17.85 18.01
N ALA A 11 4.11 -17.73 19.00
CA ALA A 11 4.95 -16.55 19.16
C ALA A 11 5.95 -16.42 18.00
N ASN A 12 6.58 -17.52 17.58
CA ASN A 12 7.51 -17.55 16.45
C ASN A 12 6.82 -17.22 15.12
N CYS A 13 5.62 -17.74 14.86
CA CYS A 13 4.83 -17.37 13.68
C CYS A 13 4.56 -15.85 13.63
N LYS A 14 4.13 -15.24 14.74
CA LYS A 14 3.87 -13.79 14.81
C LYS A 14 5.12 -12.94 14.56
N ILE A 15 6.28 -13.37 15.09
CA ILE A 15 7.55 -12.69 14.87
C ILE A 15 7.95 -12.76 13.39
N PHE A 16 7.80 -13.93 12.78
CA PHE A 16 8.13 -14.14 11.36
C PHE A 16 7.26 -13.29 10.42
N ASP A 17 5.95 -13.23 10.68
CA ASP A 17 5.03 -12.39 9.91
C ASP A 17 5.36 -10.89 10.04
N LYS A 18 5.68 -10.43 11.27
CA LYS A 18 6.08 -9.05 11.52
C LYS A 18 7.38 -8.67 10.78
N LEU A 19 8.35 -9.58 10.74
CA LEU A 19 9.61 -9.38 10.00
C LEU A 19 9.37 -9.31 8.49
N LYS A 20 8.50 -10.16 7.94
CA LYS A 20 8.10 -10.12 6.52
C LYS A 20 7.43 -8.79 6.15
N ILE A 21 6.46 -8.34 6.94
CA ILE A 21 5.75 -7.07 6.71
C ILE A 21 6.74 -5.89 6.74
N LYS A 22 7.65 -5.85 7.72
CA LYS A 22 8.66 -4.79 7.81
C LYS A 22 9.60 -4.79 6.60
N LYS A 23 10.01 -5.96 6.13
CA LYS A 23 10.83 -6.09 4.92
C LYS A 23 10.08 -5.59 3.67
N LEU A 24 8.79 -5.89 3.57
CA LEU A 24 7.93 -5.43 2.49
C LEU A 24 7.77 -3.90 2.52
N ILE A 25 7.45 -3.30 3.67
CA ILE A 25 7.34 -1.85 3.86
C ILE A 25 8.65 -1.14 3.45
N ASN A 26 9.79 -1.70 3.83
CA ASN A 26 11.11 -1.16 3.49
C ASN A 26 11.46 -1.30 2.01
N SER A 27 10.78 -2.17 1.27
CA SER A 27 10.98 -2.31 -0.17
C SER A 27 10.39 -1.15 -0.97
N PHE A 28 9.36 -0.47 -0.45
CA PHE A 28 8.70 0.66 -1.10
C PHE A 28 9.47 1.96 -0.89
N LYS A 29 9.53 2.77 -1.95
CA LYS A 29 10.18 4.09 -1.97
C LYS A 29 9.21 5.16 -2.48
N ILE A 30 9.47 6.41 -2.10
CA ILE A 30 8.80 7.56 -2.70
C ILE A 30 9.13 7.59 -4.20
N GLY A 31 8.11 7.79 -5.02
CA GLY A 31 8.17 7.70 -6.48
C GLY A 31 7.81 6.32 -7.04
N ASP A 32 7.71 5.27 -6.22
CA ASP A 32 7.27 3.96 -6.70
C ASP A 32 5.80 4.03 -7.16
N ILE A 33 5.52 3.43 -8.32
CA ILE A 33 4.16 3.20 -8.80
C ILE A 33 3.63 1.94 -8.11
N VAL A 34 2.43 2.04 -7.54
CA VAL A 34 1.76 0.98 -6.80
C VAL A 34 0.30 0.88 -7.21
N LEU A 35 -0.26 -0.31 -7.01
CA LEU A 35 -1.67 -0.60 -7.16
C LEU A 35 -2.32 -0.55 -5.79
N LEU A 36 -3.24 0.39 -5.58
CA LEU A 36 -4.10 0.44 -4.41
C LEU A 36 -5.27 -0.53 -4.62
N ARG A 37 -5.38 -1.51 -3.73
CA ARG A 37 -6.49 -2.46 -3.69
C ARG A 37 -7.73 -1.73 -3.17
N THR A 38 -8.84 -1.83 -3.89
CA THR A 38 -10.14 -1.36 -3.41
C THR A 38 -11.06 -2.56 -3.26
N ASP A 39 -11.31 -2.94 -2.02
CA ASP A 39 -12.11 -4.08 -1.57
C ASP A 39 -13.62 -3.78 -1.54
N ASP A 40 -14.02 -2.51 -1.38
CA ASP A 40 -15.39 -2.13 -1.02
C ASP A 40 -16.21 -1.42 -2.12
N VAL A 41 -15.86 -1.56 -3.40
CA VAL A 41 -16.70 -1.00 -4.47
C VAL A 41 -17.16 -2.10 -5.42
N ASP A 42 -18.48 -2.35 -5.41
CA ASP A 42 -19.17 -3.20 -6.38
C ASP A 42 -19.10 -2.53 -7.76
N ARG A 43 -17.95 -2.69 -8.42
CA ARG A 43 -17.71 -2.26 -9.80
C ARG A 43 -17.84 -3.51 -10.65
N GLY A 44 -18.80 -3.51 -11.57
CA GLY A 44 -19.19 -4.68 -12.37
C GLY A 44 -18.00 -5.41 -13.00
N ILE A 45 -18.25 -6.64 -13.44
CA ILE A 45 -17.28 -7.71 -13.79
C ILE A 45 -16.07 -7.33 -14.68
N THR A 46 -16.09 -6.16 -15.32
CA THR A 46 -15.10 -5.67 -16.28
C THR A 46 -14.14 -4.62 -15.73
N ASP A 47 -14.35 -4.05 -14.54
CA ASP A 47 -13.52 -2.94 -14.06
C ASP A 47 -12.29 -3.43 -13.29
N ALA A 48 -11.11 -2.85 -13.56
CA ALA A 48 -9.87 -3.28 -12.93
C ALA A 48 -9.89 -2.90 -11.44
N GLN A 49 -9.77 -3.90 -10.56
CA GLN A 49 -9.99 -3.80 -9.12
C GLN A 49 -8.98 -2.92 -8.35
N ASN A 50 -8.00 -2.34 -9.04
CA ASN A 50 -6.86 -1.65 -8.44
C ASN A 50 -6.65 -0.26 -9.05
N ILE A 51 -6.50 0.75 -8.19
CA ILE A 51 -6.21 2.12 -8.61
C ILE A 51 -4.69 2.30 -8.71
N LEU A 52 -4.20 2.77 -9.85
CA LEU A 52 -2.78 3.05 -10.04
C LEU A 52 -2.39 4.38 -9.38
N CYS A 53 -1.41 4.32 -8.48
CA CYS A 53 -1.00 5.41 -7.61
C CYS A 53 0.54 5.54 -7.57
N ILE A 54 1.03 6.71 -7.14
CA ILE A 54 2.43 6.97 -6.82
C ILE A 54 2.56 7.21 -5.32
N ILE A 55 3.57 6.61 -4.70
CA ILE A 55 3.95 6.92 -3.32
C ILE A 55 4.63 8.29 -3.29
N ILE A 56 4.06 9.23 -2.54
CA ILE A 56 4.57 10.61 -2.44
C ILE A 56 5.15 10.93 -1.07
N ASP A 57 4.73 10.20 -0.04
CA ASP A 57 5.24 10.32 1.31
C ASP A 57 5.20 8.95 2.01
N LYS A 58 6.11 8.76 2.97
CA LYS A 58 6.20 7.56 3.79
C LYS A 58 6.40 7.98 5.24
N LYS A 59 5.46 7.61 6.10
CA LYS A 59 5.52 7.88 7.53
C LYS A 59 5.31 6.60 8.31
N ASN A 60 6.34 6.18 9.04
CA ASN A 60 6.36 4.88 9.75
C ASN A 60 6.08 3.72 8.78
N ASP A 61 4.92 3.06 8.94
CA ASP A 61 4.48 1.88 8.21
C ASP A 61 3.31 2.16 7.25
N VAL A 62 3.00 3.45 7.01
CA VAL A 62 1.93 3.91 6.13
C VAL A 62 2.44 4.88 5.06
N PHE A 63 1.71 4.95 3.96
CA PHE A 63 2.10 5.66 2.74
C PHE A 63 1.04 6.68 2.35
N GLN A 64 1.44 7.89 1.98
CA GLN A 64 0.54 8.80 1.31
C GLN A 64 0.63 8.53 -0.19
N LEU A 65 -0.53 8.38 -0.83
CA LEU A 65 -0.64 8.06 -2.25
C LEU A 65 -1.22 9.23 -3.02
N SER A 66 -0.91 9.25 -4.31
CA SER A 66 -1.49 10.16 -5.28
C SER A 66 -1.81 9.41 -6.56
N CYS A 67 -2.78 9.91 -7.31
CA CYS A 67 -3.12 9.41 -8.64
C CYS A 67 -3.37 10.59 -9.56
N ARG A 68 -3.78 10.32 -10.80
CA ARG A 68 -4.10 11.36 -11.80
C ARG A 68 -5.17 12.35 -11.31
N ALA A 69 -6.06 11.93 -10.42
CA ALA A 69 -7.12 12.77 -9.88
C ALA A 69 -6.62 13.70 -8.74
N GLY A 70 -5.43 13.47 -8.18
CA GLY A 70 -4.91 14.22 -7.05
C GLY A 70 -4.39 13.34 -5.93
N PHE A 71 -4.34 13.92 -4.73
CA PHE A 71 -3.90 13.26 -3.52
C PHE A 71 -5.02 12.40 -2.91
N LEU A 72 -4.66 11.25 -2.34
CA LEU A 72 -5.55 10.58 -1.41
C LEU A 72 -5.43 11.26 -0.05
N ASP A 73 -6.59 11.54 0.56
CA ASP A 73 -6.65 12.28 1.83
C ASP A 73 -6.10 11.48 3.02
N SER A 74 -6.06 10.15 2.89
CA SER A 74 -5.66 9.23 3.96
C SER A 74 -4.32 8.56 3.70
N TYR A 75 -3.60 8.28 4.77
CA TYR A 75 -2.44 7.40 4.74
C TYR A 75 -2.89 5.93 4.63
N ILE A 76 -2.28 5.21 3.69
CA ILE A 76 -2.64 3.85 3.32
C ILE A 76 -1.63 2.86 3.90
N ALA A 77 -2.13 1.75 4.45
CA ALA A 77 -1.30 0.69 4.99
C ALA A 77 -0.68 -0.19 3.90
N CYS A 78 0.47 -0.80 4.20
CA CYS A 78 1.23 -1.62 3.25
C CYS A 78 0.44 -2.80 2.67
N ASN A 79 -0.50 -3.37 3.41
CA ASN A 79 -1.32 -4.50 2.98
C ASN A 79 -2.39 -4.11 1.95
N SER A 80 -2.69 -2.82 1.81
CA SER A 80 -3.64 -2.29 0.84
C SER A 80 -2.98 -1.90 -0.48
N ILE A 81 -1.66 -2.00 -0.60
CA ILE A 81 -0.94 -1.66 -1.83
C ILE A 81 -0.08 -2.82 -2.34
N GLU A 82 0.12 -2.85 -3.65
CA GLU A 82 0.94 -3.84 -4.34
C GLU A 82 1.92 -3.16 -5.29
N LYS A 83 3.17 -3.65 -5.34
CA LYS A 83 4.14 -3.19 -6.33
C LYS A 83 3.69 -3.58 -7.73
N THR A 84 3.88 -2.68 -8.68
CA THR A 84 3.58 -2.99 -10.08
C THR A 84 4.76 -2.66 -10.97
N GLU A 85 4.94 -3.48 -11.99
CA GLU A 85 5.91 -3.26 -13.08
C GLU A 85 5.25 -2.60 -14.30
N LEU A 86 3.98 -2.17 -14.17
CA LEU A 86 3.27 -1.47 -15.22
C LEU A 86 4.04 -0.21 -15.64
N VAL A 87 4.48 -0.21 -16.90
CA VAL A 87 5.05 0.96 -17.55
C VAL A 87 3.89 1.90 -17.89
N THR A 88 3.83 3.04 -17.22
CA THR A 88 2.77 4.04 -17.43
C THR A 88 3.38 5.42 -17.58
N GLU A 89 2.62 6.33 -18.21
CA GLU A 89 2.96 7.76 -18.25
C GLU A 89 2.67 8.47 -16.92
N LEU A 90 2.17 7.75 -15.90
CA LEU A 90 1.84 8.31 -14.60
C LEU A 90 3.15 8.69 -13.89
N ASN A 91 3.44 9.98 -13.87
CA ASN A 91 4.60 10.59 -13.23
C ASN A 91 4.12 11.54 -12.13
N ILE A 92 4.94 11.70 -11.09
CA ILE A 92 4.74 12.61 -9.97
C ILE A 92 4.49 14.05 -10.44
N ASP A 93 5.07 14.42 -11.59
CA ASP A 93 4.92 15.74 -12.20
C ASP A 93 3.49 16.02 -12.69
N PHE A 94 2.71 14.98 -12.99
CA PHE A 94 1.33 15.09 -13.44
C PHE A 94 0.31 15.06 -12.29
N ILE A 95 0.77 14.95 -11.04
CA ILE A 95 -0.12 15.04 -9.88
C ILE A 95 -0.51 16.51 -9.69
N PRO A 96 -1.81 16.84 -9.66
CA PRO A 96 -2.27 18.17 -9.29
C PRO A 96 -1.67 18.58 -7.94
N LYS A 97 -0.84 19.64 -7.92
CA LYS A 97 -0.18 20.13 -6.69
C LYS A 97 -1.15 20.87 -5.75
N ASP A 98 -2.34 21.17 -6.25
CA ASP A 98 -3.36 21.90 -5.52
C ASP A 98 -4.21 20.90 -4.72
N ARG A 99 -4.02 20.86 -3.39
CA ARG A 99 -5.11 20.44 -2.50
C ARG A 99 -6.22 21.47 -2.69
N LYS A 100 -7.23 21.17 -3.50
CA LYS A 100 -8.50 21.89 -3.45
C LYS A 100 -9.23 21.48 -2.17
N GLY A 101 -8.72 21.92 -1.03
CA GLY A 101 -9.48 22.06 0.20
C GLY A 101 -10.11 23.46 0.19
N GLY A 102 -11.34 23.53 -0.30
CA GLY A 102 -12.26 24.64 -0.08
C GLY A 102 -13.42 24.13 0.77
#